data_AF-A0A1J6IGP6-F1
#
_entry.id   AF-A0A1J6IGP6-F1
#
_cell.length_a   1.000
_cell.length_b   1.000
_cell.length_c   1.000
_cell.angle_alpha   90.00
_cell.angle_beta   90.00
_cell.angle_gamma   90.00
#
_symmetry.space_group_name_H-M   'P 1'
#
loop_
_entity.id
_entity.type
_entity.pdbx_description
1 polymer ?
#
loop_
_entity_poly.entity_id
_entity_poly.type
_entity_poly.pdbx_seq_one_letter_code
_entity_poly.pdbx_strand_id
1 'polypeptide(L)'
;MSLYLKAWLFAAWTAIVAITLVYWITFLMELLGGVGFLVGIVIAAGHSLVAFFAFECPECGLTIFQSRKGFLSTFSLWPNRKCGHCGRDHSLVD
;
A
#
# COMPACT_ATOMS: atom_id res chain seq x y z
N MET A 1 14.37 11.40 0.39
CA MET A 1 12.97 11.32 0.89
C MET A 1 12.90 10.23 1.93
N SER A 2 12.34 10.54 3.11
CA SER A 2 12.15 9.55 4.17
C SER A 2 11.14 8.47 3.76
N LEU A 3 11.25 7.29 4.37
CA LEU A 3 10.36 6.16 4.12
C LEU A 3 8.89 6.56 4.33
N TYR A 4 8.63 7.35 5.37
CA TYR A 4 7.31 7.87 5.70
C TYR A 4 6.71 8.73 4.58
N LEU A 5 7.48 9.62 3.97
CA LEU A 5 6.97 10.46 2.89
C LEU A 5 6.69 9.63 1.63
N LYS A 6 7.57 8.66 1.30
CA LYS A 6 7.35 7.75 0.17
C LYS A 6 6.07 6.93 0.35
N ALA A 7 5.85 6.40 1.56
CA ALA A 7 4.67 5.61 1.87
C ALA A 7 3.39 6.46 1.81
N TRP A 8 3.44 7.74 2.20
CA TRP A 8 2.31 8.66 2.05
C TRP A 8 1.98 8.97 0.60
N LEU A 9 2.99 9.20 -0.25
CA LEU A 9 2.75 9.40 -1.69
C LEU A 9 2.10 8.16 -2.32
N PHE A 10 2.56 6.96 -1.92
CA PHE A 10 1.95 5.71 -2.39
C PHE A 10 0.51 5.53 -1.87
N ALA A 11 0.24 5.86 -0.60
CA ALA A 11 -1.10 5.80 -0.04
C ALA A 11 -2.05 6.77 -0.76
N ALA A 12 -1.59 8.01 -1.03
CA ALA A 12 -2.34 9.00 -1.79
C ALA A 12 -2.61 8.54 -3.23
N TRP A 13 -1.60 7.99 -3.90
CA TRP A 13 -1.76 7.37 -5.23
C TRP A 13 -2.78 6.23 -5.20
N THR A 14 -2.67 5.32 -4.23
CA THR A 14 -3.59 4.18 -4.09
C THR A 14 -5.02 4.66 -3.83
N ALA A 15 -5.20 5.72 -3.05
CA ALA A 15 -6.51 6.33 -2.83
C ALA A 15 -7.09 6.90 -4.13
N ILE A 16 -6.29 7.57 -4.96
CA ILE A 16 -6.71 8.07 -6.27
C ILE A 16 -7.11 6.91 -7.19
N VAL A 17 -6.31 5.85 -7.25
CA VAL A 17 -6.62 4.63 -8.02
C VAL A 17 -7.92 4.00 -7.52
N ALA A 18 -8.10 3.89 -6.21
CA ALA A 18 -9.32 3.30 -5.62
C ALA A 18 -10.58 4.12 -5.94
N ILE A 19 -10.52 5.46 -5.85
CA ILE A 19 -11.64 6.35 -6.18
C ILE A 19 -11.96 6.26 -7.68
N THR A 20 -10.93 6.20 -8.53
CA THR A 20 -11.10 6.12 -9.97
C THR A 20 -11.37 4.69 -10.47
N LEU A 21 -11.28 3.68 -9.61
CA LEU A 21 -11.31 2.26 -9.98
C LEU A 21 -12.59 1.87 -10.72
N VAL A 22 -13.74 2.44 -10.34
CA VAL A 22 -15.02 2.17 -11.01
C VAL A 22 -14.94 2.58 -12.48
N TYR A 23 -14.39 3.76 -12.77
CA TYR A 23 -14.22 4.23 -14.15
C TYR A 23 -13.23 3.35 -14.92
N TRP A 24 -12.13 2.94 -14.28
CA TRP A 24 -11.16 2.04 -14.89
C TRP A 24 -11.74 0.67 -15.20
N ILE A 25 -12.53 0.08 -14.29
CA ILE A 25 -13.15 -1.23 -14.51
C ILE A 25 -14.16 -1.14 -15.66
N THR A 26 -15.02 -0.12 -15.68
CA THR A 26 -15.98 0.06 -16.78
C THR A 26 -15.26 0.21 -18.11
N PHE A 27 -14.25 1.09 -18.18
CA PHE A 27 -13.44 1.27 -19.38
C PHE A 27 -12.74 -0.02 -19.83
N LEU A 28 -12.14 -0.76 -18.90
CA LEU A 28 -11.48 -2.03 -19.19
C LEU A 28 -12.46 -3.12 -19.62
N MET A 29 -13.68 -3.13 -19.07
CA MET A 29 -14.74 -4.06 -19.49
C MET A 29 -15.26 -3.74 -20.89
N GLU A 30 -15.37 -2.46 -21.25
CA GLU A 30 -15.72 -2.05 -22.62
C GLU A 30 -14.61 -2.43 -23.62
N LEU A 31 -13.35 -2.28 -23.22
CA LEU A 31 -12.19 -2.55 -24.08
C LEU A 31 -11.86 -4.04 -24.21
N LEU A 32 -11.95 -4.81 -23.12
CA LEU A 32 -11.44 -6.19 -23.00
C LEU A 32 -12.52 -7.22 -22.65
N GLY A 33 -13.78 -6.80 -22.52
CA GLY A 33 -14.88 -7.66 -22.05
C GLY A 33 -14.65 -8.14 -20.62
N GLY A 34 -15.04 -9.38 -20.33
CA GLY A 34 -14.88 -9.98 -18.99
C GLY A 34 -13.44 -10.03 -18.47
N VAL A 35 -12.44 -9.98 -19.35
CA VAL A 35 -11.01 -9.93 -18.97
C VAL A 35 -10.67 -8.61 -18.27
N GLY A 36 -11.35 -7.51 -18.60
CA GLY A 36 -11.14 -6.21 -17.97
C GLY A 36 -11.34 -6.24 -16.46
N PHE A 37 -12.27 -7.06 -15.97
CA PHE A 37 -12.48 -7.27 -14.54
C PHE A 37 -11.28 -7.94 -13.86
N LEU A 38 -10.68 -8.96 -14.51
CA LEU A 38 -9.49 -9.63 -13.98
C LEU A 38 -8.30 -8.67 -13.90
N VAL A 39 -8.14 -7.79 -14.89
CA VAL A 39 -7.10 -6.74 -14.87
C VAL A 39 -7.28 -5.82 -13.66
N GLY A 40 -8.52 -5.41 -13.37
CA GLY A 40 -8.85 -4.62 -12.17
C GLY A 40 -8.44 -5.32 -10.86
N ILE A 41 -8.72 -6.62 -10.74
CA ILE A 41 -8.31 -7.43 -9.57
C ILE A 41 -6.79 -7.47 -9.45
N VAL A 42 -6.07 -7.72 -10.56
CA VAL A 42 -4.60 -7.77 -10.56
C VAL A 42 -3.99 -6.42 -10.17
N ILE A 43 -4.55 -5.31 -10.65
CA ILE A 43 -4.11 -3.96 -10.26
C ILE A 43 -4.30 -3.75 -8.76
N ALA A 44 -5.47 -4.11 -8.20
CA ALA A 44 -5.74 -3.98 -6.78
C ALA A 44 -4.78 -4.84 -5.93
N ALA A 45 -4.60 -6.11 -6.31
CA ALA A 45 -3.67 -7.03 -5.64
C ALA A 45 -2.22 -6.53 -5.71
N GLY A 46 -1.79 -5.98 -6.86
CA GLY A 46 -0.47 -5.39 -7.04
C GLY A 46 -0.21 -4.25 -6.08
N HIS A 47 -1.17 -3.33 -5.89
CA HIS A 47 -1.04 -2.25 -4.91
C HIS A 47 -0.94 -2.78 -3.48
N SER A 48 -1.73 -3.79 -3.13
CA SER A 48 -1.61 -4.44 -1.82
C SER A 48 -0.21 -5.02 -1.62
N LEU A 49 0.31 -5.80 -2.58
CA LEU A 49 1.65 -6.40 -2.49
C LEU A 49 2.75 -5.35 -2.35
N VAL A 50 2.69 -4.26 -3.11
CA VAL A 50 3.65 -3.15 -2.99
C VAL A 50 3.61 -2.53 -1.58
N ALA A 51 2.42 -2.35 -0.99
CA ALA A 51 2.30 -1.88 0.39
C ALA A 51 3.01 -2.80 1.41
N PHE A 52 2.96 -4.11 1.19
CA PHE A 52 3.60 -5.10 2.05
C PHE A 52 5.12 -5.14 1.89
N PHE A 53 5.62 -5.22 0.67
CA PHE A 53 7.03 -5.55 0.41
C PHE A 53 7.93 -4.35 0.11
N ALA A 54 7.37 -3.23 -0.38
CA ALA A 54 8.18 -2.07 -0.77
C ALA A 54 8.36 -1.03 0.34
N PHE A 55 7.54 -1.10 1.40
CA PHE A 55 7.52 -0.14 2.49
C PHE A 55 7.78 -0.78 3.84
N GLU A 56 8.93 -1.44 3.96
CA GLU A 56 9.34 -2.14 5.16
C GLU A 56 10.30 -1.30 6.01
N CYS A 57 10.21 -1.48 7.34
CA CYS A 57 11.16 -0.89 8.27
C CYS A 57 12.55 -1.50 8.06
N PRO A 58 13.61 -0.70 7.80
CA PRO A 58 14.94 -1.23 7.50
C PRO A 58 15.59 -2.02 8.64
N GLU A 59 15.18 -1.76 9.90
CA GLU A 59 15.72 -2.48 11.07
C GLU A 59 15.12 -3.86 11.27
N CYS A 60 13.83 -4.02 10.97
CA CYS A 60 13.10 -5.21 11.40
C CYS A 60 12.20 -5.83 10.33
N GLY A 61 12.08 -5.23 9.14
CA GLY A 61 11.27 -5.74 8.04
C GLY A 61 9.76 -5.63 8.27
N LEU A 62 9.29 -4.97 9.33
CA LEU A 62 7.86 -4.74 9.52
C LEU A 62 7.37 -3.71 8.50
N THR A 63 6.33 -4.03 7.72
CA THR A 63 5.69 -3.04 6.84
C THR A 63 5.20 -1.83 7.65
N ILE A 64 5.39 -0.64 7.08
CA ILE A 64 4.98 0.64 7.67
C ILE A 64 3.46 0.71 7.89
N PHE A 65 2.67 -0.12 7.21
CA PHE A 65 1.22 -0.17 7.33
C PHE A 65 0.74 -1.10 8.45
N GLN A 66 1.63 -1.82 9.13
CA GLN A 66 1.27 -2.77 10.18
C GLN A 66 1.62 -2.25 11.58
N SER A 67 0.77 -2.54 12.56
CA SER A 67 0.93 -2.05 13.93
C SER A 67 1.97 -2.80 14.76
N ARG A 68 2.23 -4.08 14.50
CA ARG A 68 3.25 -4.90 15.17
C ARG A 68 3.46 -6.22 14.43
N LYS A 69 4.55 -6.93 14.74
CA LYS A 69 4.72 -8.34 14.32
C LYS A 69 3.81 -9.26 15.15
N GLY A 70 3.27 -10.29 14.51
CA GLY A 70 2.54 -11.38 15.18
C GLY A 70 1.08 -11.56 14.73
N PHE A 71 0.41 -12.58 15.27
CA PHE A 71 -0.91 -13.05 14.83
C PHE A 71 -2.04 -12.04 15.05
N LEU A 72 -1.92 -11.17 16.06
CA LEU A 72 -2.87 -10.09 16.38
C LEU A 72 -2.36 -8.73 15.90
N SER A 73 -1.88 -8.65 14.66
CA SER A 73 -1.47 -7.41 14.03
C SER A 73 -2.65 -6.75 13.32
N THR A 74 -2.76 -5.43 13.42
CA THR A 74 -3.72 -4.64 12.65
C THR A 74 -3.02 -3.95 11.48
N PHE A 75 -3.70 -3.91 10.35
CA PHE A 75 -3.27 -3.16 9.18
C PHE A 75 -4.01 -1.83 9.13
N SER A 76 -3.24 -0.76 8.89
CA SER A 76 -3.73 0.59 8.71
C SER A 76 -3.66 0.94 7.22
N LEU A 77 -4.66 1.67 6.73
CA LEU A 77 -4.62 2.28 5.40
C LEU A 77 -3.58 3.40 5.31
N TRP A 78 -3.18 3.94 6.47
CA TRP A 78 -2.21 5.02 6.58
C TRP A 78 -0.87 4.51 7.10
N PRO A 79 0.25 5.00 6.55
CA PRO A 79 1.57 4.59 6.99
C PRO A 79 1.85 5.09 8.40
N ASN A 80 2.45 4.25 9.24
CA ASN A 80 2.86 4.60 10.60
C ASN A 80 4.18 5.37 10.59
N ARG A 81 4.20 6.53 11.25
CA ARG A 81 5.42 7.34 11.39
C ARG A 81 6.52 6.60 12.15
N LYS A 82 6.16 5.86 13.20
CA LYS A 82 7.08 5.02 13.97
C LYS A 82 6.80 3.54 13.72
N CYS A 83 7.85 2.73 13.65
CA CYS A 83 7.71 1.28 13.58
C CYS A 83 7.06 0.77 14.88
N GLY A 84 5.94 0.05 14.76
CA GLY A 84 5.25 -0.53 15.90
C GLY A 84 5.92 -1.77 16.51
N HIS A 85 7.08 -2.17 16.01
CA HIS A 85 7.91 -3.23 16.61
C HIS A 85 9.22 -2.70 17.19
N CYS A 86 10.08 -2.02 16.42
CA CYS A 86 11.38 -1.54 16.89
C CYS A 86 11.40 -0.05 17.32
N GLY A 87 10.31 0.69 17.14
CA GLY A 87 10.20 2.10 17.55
C GLY A 87 10.91 3.11 16.64
N ARG A 88 11.62 2.68 15.59
CA ARG A 88 12.32 3.57 14.64
C ARG A 88 11.37 4.58 14.01
N ASP A 89 11.80 5.85 13.93
CA ASP A 89 11.04 6.90 13.25
C ASP A 89 11.35 6.88 11.74
N HIS A 90 10.33 6.58 10.93
CA HIS A 90 10.40 6.51 9.47
C HIS A 90 10.37 7.88 8.78
N SER A 91 10.12 8.97 9.53
CA SER A 91 10.13 10.34 8.99
C SER A 91 11.52 10.94 8.91
N LEU A 92 12.47 10.39 9.66
CA LEU A 92 13.87 10.75 9.56
C LEU A 92 14.43 10.18 8.25
N VAL A 93 15.34 10.93 7.63
CA VAL A 93 16.12 10.44 6.50
C VAL A 93 17.33 9.76 7.11
N ASP A 94 17.52 8.49 6.76
CA ASP A 94 18.73 7.74 7.13
C ASP A 94 19.99 8.42 6.58
#